data_AF-A0A2D7XDJ2-F1
#
_entry.id   AF-A0A2D7XDJ2-F1
#
_cell.length_a   1.000
_cell.length_b   1.000
_cell.length_c   1.000
_cell.angle_alpha   90.00
_cell.angle_beta   90.00
_cell.angle_gamma   90.00
#
_symmetry.space_group_name_H-M   'P 1'
#
loop_
_entity.id
_entity.type
_entity.pdbx_description
1 polymer ?
#
loop_
_entity_poly.entity_id
_entity_poly.type
_entity_poly.pdbx_seq_one_letter_code
_entity_poly.pdbx_strand_id
1 'polypeptide(L)'
;MQVILRDRIQHDVLNSILGGEVDFGIIVEPDETHLRELHSEVLLTDPFVAVHPHTPGASPLRWKALAGANLILLDQASGSRRLIDQLLSDLRIEHQVVQEVGHVTTGFEMVRAGLGVSIVPGLAMPETGQFNERSWAYWHYRLGLATLEQVPPMPVRKPAFKP
;
A
#
# COMPACT_ATOMS: atom_id res chain seq x y z
N MET A 1 19.59 -0.20 26.04
CA MET A 1 19.21 -0.96 24.84
C MET A 1 18.69 0.04 23.82
N GLN A 2 19.28 0.09 22.63
CA GLN A 2 18.86 0.99 21.54
C GLN A 2 18.05 0.17 20.55
N VAL A 3 16.91 0.69 20.12
CA VAL A 3 16.06 0.07 19.09
C VAL A 3 16.27 0.85 17.79
N ILE A 4 16.50 0.15 16.69
CA ILE A 4 16.64 0.73 15.35
C ILE A 4 15.55 0.11 14.47
N LEU A 5 14.71 0.96 13.88
CA LEU A 5 13.71 0.56 12.89
C LEU A 5 14.26 0.77 11.48
N ARG A 6 14.14 -0.24 10.63
CA ARG A 6 14.41 -0.15 9.20
C ARG A 6 13.11 -0.39 8.44
N ASP A 7 12.56 0.66 7.85
CA ASP A 7 11.37 0.57 7.01
C ASP A 7 11.76 0.16 5.58
N ARG A 8 11.30 -1.03 5.17
CA ARG A 8 11.65 -1.67 3.89
C ARG A 8 10.51 -2.55 3.41
N ILE A 9 10.50 -2.83 2.11
CA ILE A 9 9.59 -3.81 1.50
C ILE A 9 9.91 -5.23 2.00
N GLN A 10 8.91 -6.12 1.97
CA GLN A 10 9.02 -7.47 2.55
C GLN A 10 10.24 -8.25 2.02
N HIS A 11 10.51 -8.18 0.72
CA HIS A 11 11.67 -8.85 0.13
C HIS A 11 12.99 -8.45 0.82
N ASP A 12 13.20 -7.16 1.05
CA ASP A 12 14.42 -6.66 1.69
C ASP A 12 14.45 -6.94 3.20
N VAL A 13 13.28 -7.00 3.85
CA VAL A 13 13.18 -7.40 5.27
C VAL A 13 13.67 -8.85 5.42
N LEU A 14 13.18 -9.76 4.59
CA LEU A 14 13.58 -11.17 4.61
C LEU A 14 15.10 -11.33 4.35
N ASN A 15 15.63 -10.64 3.34
CA ASN A 15 17.07 -10.63 3.07
C ASN A 15 17.89 -10.08 4.25
N SER A 16 17.39 -9.06 4.94
CA SER A 16 18.07 -8.48 6.11
C SER A 16 18.13 -9.46 7.30
N ILE A 17 17.08 -10.25 7.51
CA ILE A 17 17.05 -11.28 8.56
C ILE A 17 18.04 -12.39 8.22
N LEU A 18 17.96 -12.94 7.01
CA LEU A 18 18.86 -14.01 6.54
C LEU A 18 20.33 -13.57 6.51
N GLY A 19 20.58 -12.30 6.19
CA GLY A 19 21.91 -11.68 6.20
C GLY A 19 22.43 -11.30 7.59
N GLY A 20 21.62 -11.44 8.65
CA GLY A 20 21.99 -11.06 10.02
C GLY A 20 22.13 -9.55 10.24
N GLU A 21 21.52 -8.74 9.38
CA GLU A 21 21.54 -7.27 9.51
C GLU A 21 20.53 -6.75 10.56
N VAL A 22 19.49 -7.55 10.84
CA VAL A 22 18.44 -7.27 11.82
C VAL A 22 18.15 -8.52 12.65
N ASP A 23 17.67 -8.33 13.88
CA ASP A 23 17.36 -9.44 14.80
C ASP A 23 16.05 -10.17 14.43
N PHE A 24 15.06 -9.43 13.92
CA PHE A 24 13.77 -9.95 13.46
C PHE A 24 13.11 -8.97 12.49
N GLY A 25 12.05 -9.41 11.79
CA GLY A 25 11.25 -8.55 10.93
C GLY A 25 9.75 -8.79 11.11
N ILE A 26 8.97 -7.76 10.78
CA ILE A 26 7.50 -7.81 10.73
C ILE A 26 7.13 -7.75 9.25
N ILE A 27 6.44 -8.77 8.77
CA ILE A 27 6.11 -8.96 7.35
C ILE A 27 4.66 -9.39 7.20
N VAL A 28 4.13 -9.42 5.96
CA VAL A 28 2.75 -9.83 5.68
C VAL A 28 2.60 -11.33 5.82
N GLU A 29 3.31 -12.10 4.99
CA GLU A 29 3.28 -13.56 5.02
C GLU A 29 4.55 -14.10 4.32
N PRO A 30 5.38 -14.91 5.00
CA PRO A 30 6.51 -15.57 4.35
C PRO A 30 6.03 -16.61 3.32
N ASP A 31 6.89 -16.97 2.38
CA ASP A 31 6.64 -18.14 1.52
C ASP A 31 7.21 -19.42 2.16
N GLU A 32 6.95 -20.57 1.52
CA GLU A 32 7.40 -21.87 2.00
C GLU A 32 8.92 -22.00 2.11
N THR A 33 9.68 -21.28 1.28
CA THR A 33 11.15 -21.30 1.33
C THR A 33 11.61 -20.60 2.61
N HIS A 34 11.10 -19.40 2.87
CA HIS A 34 11.45 -18.65 4.08
C HIS A 34 10.98 -19.34 5.37
N LEU A 35 9.84 -20.06 5.35
CA LEU A 35 9.37 -20.83 6.50
C LEU A 35 10.28 -22.02 6.88
N ARG A 36 11.14 -22.50 5.97
CA ARG A 36 12.13 -23.54 6.27
C ARG A 36 13.40 -22.98 6.90
N GLU A 37 13.70 -21.72 6.62
CA GLU A 37 14.94 -21.06 7.06
C GLU A 37 14.74 -20.18 8.30
N LEU A 38 13.53 -19.68 8.51
CA LEU A 38 13.18 -18.72 9.55
C LEU A 38 12.10 -19.27 10.49
N HIS A 39 12.26 -19.01 11.78
CA HIS A 39 11.17 -19.15 12.73
C HIS A 39 10.16 -18.01 12.52
N SER A 40 8.88 -18.35 12.38
CA SER A 40 7.80 -17.40 12.17
C SER A 40 6.68 -17.61 13.19
N GLU A 41 6.12 -16.50 13.67
CA GLU A 41 4.95 -16.50 14.55
C GLU A 41 3.92 -15.51 13.99
N VAL A 42 2.65 -15.90 13.98
CA VAL A 42 1.55 -15.06 13.51
C VAL A 42 1.23 -14.02 14.59
N LEU A 43 1.46 -12.75 14.27
CA LEU A 43 1.15 -11.64 15.18
C LEU A 43 -0.33 -11.22 15.12
N LEU A 44 -0.92 -11.21 13.92
CA LEU A 44 -2.31 -10.83 13.68
C LEU A 44 -2.81 -11.40 12.35
N THR A 45 -4.12 -11.33 12.14
CA THR A 45 -4.76 -11.62 10.84
C THR A 45 -5.42 -10.35 10.32
N ASP A 46 -5.01 -9.90 9.13
CA ASP A 46 -5.52 -8.69 8.47
C ASP A 46 -6.34 -9.07 7.22
N PRO A 47 -7.60 -8.61 7.06
CA PRO A 47 -8.36 -8.89 5.85
C PRO A 47 -7.83 -8.10 4.64
N PHE A 48 -7.97 -8.67 3.45
CA PHE A 48 -7.88 -7.87 2.22
C PHE A 48 -9.16 -7.06 2.01
N VAL A 49 -8.99 -5.84 1.48
CA VAL A 49 -10.09 -4.94 1.11
C VAL A 49 -9.92 -4.45 -0.33
N ALA A 50 -11.03 -4.30 -1.03
CA ALA A 50 -11.06 -3.67 -2.34
C ALA A 50 -11.26 -2.15 -2.20
N VAL A 51 -10.42 -1.38 -2.89
CA VAL A 51 -10.43 0.08 -2.86
C VAL A 51 -10.87 0.61 -4.22
N HIS A 52 -11.96 1.36 -4.19
CA HIS A 52 -12.58 1.99 -5.36
C HIS A 52 -12.92 3.46 -5.05
N PRO A 53 -13.13 4.32 -6.06
CA PRO A 53 -13.60 5.68 -5.84
C PRO A 53 -14.88 5.70 -5.01
N HIS A 54 -14.89 6.47 -3.92
CA HIS A 54 -16.07 6.62 -3.09
C HIS A 54 -17.22 7.25 -3.89
N THR A 55 -18.32 6.52 -4.00
CA THR A 55 -19.58 7.05 -4.54
C THR A 55 -20.60 7.08 -3.40
N PRO A 56 -21.03 8.28 -2.93
CA PRO A 56 -22.00 8.39 -1.84
C PRO A 56 -23.28 7.58 -2.15
N GLY A 57 -23.70 6.72 -1.21
CA GLY A 57 -24.87 5.85 -1.38
C GLY A 57 -24.63 4.57 -2.17
N ALA A 58 -23.40 4.31 -2.63
CA ALA A 58 -23.07 3.03 -3.25
C ALA A 58 -23.10 1.88 -2.24
N SER A 59 -23.59 0.72 -2.69
CA SER A 59 -23.51 -0.51 -1.91
C SER A 59 -22.06 -0.99 -1.80
N PRO A 60 -21.65 -1.61 -0.69
CA PRO A 60 -20.33 -2.22 -0.56
C PRO A 60 -20.03 -3.17 -1.72
N LEU A 61 -18.83 -3.06 -2.28
CA LEU A 61 -18.41 -3.92 -3.38
C LEU A 61 -18.26 -5.37 -2.88
N ARG A 62 -18.93 -6.30 -3.56
CA ARG A 62 -18.70 -7.74 -3.34
C ARG A 62 -17.52 -8.18 -4.19
N TRP A 63 -16.74 -9.15 -3.71
CA TRP A 63 -15.60 -9.71 -4.45
C TRP A 63 -15.94 -10.08 -5.91
N LYS A 64 -17.09 -10.72 -6.15
CA LYS A 64 -17.54 -11.07 -7.52
C LYS A 64 -17.75 -9.87 -8.44
N ALA A 65 -17.96 -8.67 -7.91
CA ALA A 65 -18.09 -7.45 -8.70
C ALA A 65 -16.75 -6.93 -9.25
N LEU A 66 -15.62 -7.54 -8.85
CA LEU A 66 -14.31 -7.29 -9.45
C LEU A 66 -14.11 -8.04 -10.78
N ALA A 67 -15.05 -8.89 -11.19
CA ALA A 67 -14.97 -9.57 -12.48
C ALA A 67 -14.89 -8.55 -13.63
N GLY A 68 -13.86 -8.65 -14.47
CA GLY A 68 -13.58 -7.72 -15.55
C GLY A 68 -12.98 -6.38 -15.11
N ALA A 69 -12.60 -6.22 -13.83
CA ALA A 69 -12.02 -4.98 -13.34
C ALA A 69 -10.55 -4.82 -13.78
N ASN A 70 -10.20 -3.56 -14.05
CA ASN A 70 -8.80 -3.12 -14.15
C ASN A 70 -8.23 -2.94 -12.75
N LEU A 71 -7.22 -3.72 -12.41
CA LEU A 71 -6.58 -3.71 -11.10
C LEU A 71 -5.26 -2.92 -11.11
N ILE A 72 -5.06 -2.16 -10.05
CA ILE A 72 -3.81 -1.48 -9.71
C ILE A 72 -3.32 -2.12 -8.41
N LEU A 73 -2.27 -2.94 -8.50
CA LEU A 73 -1.78 -3.74 -7.38
C LEU A 73 -0.38 -3.30 -6.96
N LEU A 74 -0.01 -3.66 -5.74
CA LEU A 74 1.39 -3.61 -5.36
C LEU A 74 2.19 -4.63 -6.18
N ASP A 75 3.46 -4.33 -6.40
CA ASP A 75 4.38 -5.26 -7.04
C ASP A 75 4.64 -6.51 -6.21
N GLN A 76 5.32 -7.48 -6.81
CA GLN A 76 5.61 -8.79 -6.20
C GLN A 76 6.56 -8.71 -4.98
N ALA A 77 7.28 -7.61 -4.79
CA ALA A 77 8.19 -7.45 -3.65
C ALA A 77 7.48 -7.00 -2.37
N SER A 78 6.22 -6.55 -2.47
CA SER A 78 5.39 -6.07 -1.35
C SER A 78 5.02 -7.12 -0.31
N GLY A 79 5.07 -8.40 -0.66
CA GLY A 79 4.65 -9.50 0.21
C GLY A 79 3.16 -9.85 0.13
N SER A 80 2.28 -8.86 -0.10
CA SER A 80 0.83 -9.11 -0.22
C SER A 80 0.38 -9.58 -1.60
N ARG A 81 1.14 -9.27 -2.66
CA ARG A 81 0.72 -9.51 -4.04
C ARG A 81 0.43 -10.98 -4.34
N ARG A 82 1.33 -11.89 -3.93
CA ARG A 82 1.14 -13.35 -4.06
C ARG A 82 -0.19 -13.82 -3.45
N LEU A 83 -0.55 -13.29 -2.27
CA LEU A 83 -1.78 -13.67 -1.58
C LEU A 83 -3.03 -13.12 -2.29
N ILE A 84 -2.94 -11.93 -2.88
CA ILE A 84 -4.01 -11.35 -3.68
C ILE A 84 -4.23 -12.19 -4.95
N ASP A 85 -3.15 -12.56 -5.64
CA ASP A 85 -3.23 -13.40 -6.84
C ASP A 85 -3.88 -14.77 -6.51
N GLN A 86 -3.49 -15.38 -5.38
CA GLN A 86 -4.11 -16.63 -4.87
C GLN A 86 -5.60 -16.44 -4.56
N LEU A 87 -5.97 -15.39 -3.82
CA LEU A 87 -7.36 -15.08 -3.48
C LEU A 87 -8.24 -14.91 -4.73
N LEU A 88 -7.76 -14.15 -5.71
CA LEU A 88 -8.50 -13.92 -6.96
C LEU A 88 -8.66 -15.21 -7.78
N SER A 89 -7.63 -16.06 -7.78
CA SER A 89 -7.65 -17.38 -8.43
C SER A 89 -8.66 -18.31 -7.77
N ASP A 90 -8.62 -18.44 -6.44
CA ASP A 90 -9.53 -19.30 -5.66
C ASP A 90 -10.99 -18.89 -5.83
N LEU A 91 -11.25 -17.59 -5.91
CA LEU A 91 -12.58 -17.02 -6.16
C LEU A 91 -12.98 -17.02 -7.64
N ARG A 92 -12.08 -17.42 -8.56
CA ARG A 92 -12.27 -17.42 -10.02
C ARG A 92 -12.73 -16.06 -10.55
N ILE A 93 -12.11 -14.99 -10.07
CA ILE A 93 -12.39 -13.62 -10.50
C ILE A 93 -11.50 -13.32 -11.71
N GLU A 94 -12.11 -13.23 -12.89
CA GLU A 94 -11.44 -12.72 -14.08
C GLU A 94 -11.12 -11.23 -13.88
N HIS A 95 -9.89 -10.82 -14.15
CA HIS A 95 -9.44 -9.45 -13.95
C HIS A 95 -8.24 -9.15 -14.86
N GLN A 96 -7.89 -7.87 -14.96
CA GLN A 96 -6.68 -7.44 -15.64
C GLN A 96 -5.85 -6.56 -14.70
N VAL A 97 -4.63 -6.97 -14.37
CA VAL A 97 -3.67 -6.06 -13.70
C VAL A 97 -3.15 -5.08 -14.75
N VAL A 98 -3.62 -3.83 -14.69
CA VAL A 98 -3.25 -2.78 -15.64
C VAL A 98 -2.05 -1.96 -15.17
N GLN A 99 -1.74 -2.02 -13.87
CA GLN A 99 -0.59 -1.34 -13.29
C GLN A 99 -0.09 -2.06 -12.04
N GLU A 100 1.23 -2.10 -11.87
CA GLU A 100 1.91 -2.46 -10.63
C GLU A 100 2.66 -1.24 -10.06
N VAL A 101 2.64 -1.08 -8.74
CA VAL A 101 3.30 0.04 -8.05
C VAL A 101 4.06 -0.44 -6.80
N GLY A 102 5.14 0.24 -6.45
CA GLY A 102 5.93 -0.11 -5.26
C GLY A 102 5.36 0.38 -3.92
N HIS A 103 4.44 1.35 -3.95
CA HIS A 103 3.85 1.93 -2.73
C HIS A 103 2.33 2.04 -2.81
N VAL A 104 1.67 1.72 -1.69
CA VAL A 104 0.21 1.70 -1.60
C VAL A 104 -0.42 3.07 -1.83
N THR A 105 0.27 4.13 -1.41
CA THR A 105 -0.17 5.51 -1.61
C THR A 105 -0.26 5.88 -3.09
N THR A 106 0.69 5.43 -3.92
CA THR A 106 0.61 5.60 -5.38
C THR A 106 -0.60 4.87 -5.95
N GLY A 107 -0.87 3.64 -5.48
CA GLY A 107 -2.06 2.88 -5.87
C GLY A 107 -3.35 3.62 -5.55
N PHE A 108 -3.46 4.20 -4.35
CA PHE A 108 -4.62 4.99 -3.94
C PHE A 108 -4.83 6.24 -4.80
N GLU A 109 -3.76 6.94 -5.17
CA GLU A 109 -3.83 8.09 -6.05
C GLU A 109 -4.35 7.72 -7.45
N MET A 110 -3.91 6.57 -7.98
CA MET A 110 -4.39 6.06 -9.26
C MET A 110 -5.86 5.62 -9.21
N VAL A 111 -6.27 4.97 -8.11
CA VAL A 111 -7.68 4.64 -7.86
C VAL A 111 -8.51 5.92 -7.80
N ARG A 112 -8.06 6.94 -7.06
CA ARG A 112 -8.75 8.24 -6.96
C ARG A 112 -8.87 8.94 -8.31
N ALA A 113 -7.90 8.76 -9.20
CA ALA A 113 -7.95 9.26 -10.57
C ALA A 113 -8.84 8.43 -11.52
N GLY A 114 -9.47 7.34 -11.03
CA GLY A 114 -10.38 6.50 -11.81
C GLY A 114 -9.68 5.49 -12.71
N LEU A 115 -8.39 5.19 -12.49
CA LEU A 115 -7.61 4.32 -13.38
C LEU A 115 -7.83 2.81 -13.11
N GLY A 116 -8.53 2.46 -12.02
CA GLY A 116 -8.82 1.08 -11.66
C GLY A 116 -9.23 0.92 -10.21
N VAL A 117 -9.26 -0.33 -9.76
CA VAL A 117 -9.53 -0.76 -8.38
C VAL A 117 -8.24 -1.31 -7.78
N SER A 118 -7.97 -1.06 -6.51
CA SER A 118 -6.86 -1.70 -5.79
C SER A 118 -7.35 -2.74 -4.81
N ILE A 119 -6.51 -3.71 -4.48
CA ILE A 119 -6.73 -4.66 -3.40
C ILE A 119 -5.54 -4.54 -2.45
N VAL A 120 -5.80 -4.27 -1.18
CA VAL A 120 -4.77 -3.99 -0.17
C VAL A 120 -5.11 -4.66 1.16
N PRO A 121 -4.12 -4.90 2.04
CA PRO A 121 -4.40 -5.25 3.43
C PRO A 121 -5.22 -4.16 4.13
N GLY A 122 -6.12 -4.54 5.03
CA GLY A 122 -7.00 -3.63 5.75
C GLY A 122 -6.22 -2.61 6.60
N LEU A 123 -5.09 -3.01 7.17
CA LEU A 123 -4.18 -2.12 7.89
C LEU A 123 -3.53 -1.04 7.01
N ALA A 124 -3.49 -1.24 5.69
CA ALA A 124 -2.98 -0.24 4.75
C ALA A 124 -4.02 0.84 4.40
N MET A 125 -5.28 0.68 4.81
CA MET A 125 -6.30 1.68 4.55
C MET A 125 -6.02 2.96 5.36
N PRO A 126 -6.18 4.16 4.76
CA PRO A 126 -5.90 5.43 5.43
C PRO A 126 -6.72 5.65 6.72
N GLU A 127 -7.86 4.98 6.87
CA GLU A 127 -8.71 5.05 8.06
C GLU A 127 -8.25 4.11 9.19
N THR A 128 -7.56 3.01 8.87
CA THR A 128 -7.05 2.01 9.85
C THR A 128 -5.81 2.50 10.60
N GLY A 129 -5.48 3.78 10.46
CA GLY A 129 -4.36 4.43 11.13
C GLY A 129 -4.66 5.84 11.62
N GLN A 130 -5.92 6.21 11.91
CA GLN A 130 -6.22 7.46 12.63
C GLN A 130 -5.55 7.48 14.01
N PHE A 131 -4.25 7.72 14.04
CA PHE A 131 -3.62 8.52 15.07
C PHE A 131 -4.25 9.92 14.95
N ASN A 132 -5.27 10.13 15.77
CA ASN A 132 -5.81 11.43 16.16
C ASN A 132 -4.88 12.65 15.94
N GLU A 133 -5.48 13.71 15.39
CA GLU A 133 -5.06 15.11 15.16
C GLU A 133 -3.63 15.51 14.74
N ARG A 134 -2.67 14.60 14.58
CA ARG A 134 -1.40 14.92 13.90
C ARG A 134 -0.91 13.65 13.20
N SER A 135 -1.07 13.50 11.89
CA SER A 135 -0.14 14.08 10.90
C SER A 135 -0.37 13.34 9.58
N TRP A 136 -0.66 13.97 8.43
CA TRP A 136 -0.19 13.59 7.07
C TRP A 136 -0.57 14.70 6.06
N ALA A 137 0.22 15.77 6.00
CA ALA A 137 0.26 16.59 4.79
C ALA A 137 1.57 16.24 4.09
N TYR A 138 1.50 15.83 2.82
CA TYR A 138 2.69 15.62 1.99
C TYR A 138 2.71 16.65 0.86
N TRP A 139 3.91 17.14 0.53
CA TRP A 139 4.17 18.06 -0.56
C TRP A 139 5.12 17.39 -1.55
N HIS A 140 4.93 17.63 -2.84
CA HIS A 140 5.94 17.33 -3.86
C HIS A 140 6.20 18.59 -4.70
N TYR A 141 7.43 18.75 -5.20
CA TYR A 141 7.78 19.80 -6.15
C TYR A 141 8.05 19.19 -7.54
N ARG A 142 7.92 20.01 -8.58
CA ARG A 142 8.40 19.72 -9.93
C ARG A 142 9.57 20.64 -10.25
N LEU A 143 10.58 20.08 -10.90
CA LEU A 143 11.70 20.83 -11.44
C LEU A 143 11.35 21.36 -12.83
N GLY A 144 11.71 22.61 -13.08
CA GLY A 144 11.59 23.27 -14.37
C GLY A 144 12.59 24.42 -14.45
N LEU A 145 12.89 24.89 -15.67
CA LEU A 145 13.67 26.11 -15.86
C LEU A 145 12.83 27.31 -15.42
N ALA A 146 13.34 28.09 -14.47
CA ALA A 146 12.74 29.37 -14.08
C ALA A 146 13.07 30.43 -15.13
N THR A 147 12.12 31.34 -15.39
CA THR A 147 12.43 32.61 -16.06
C THR A 147 13.40 33.40 -15.17
N LEU A 148 14.44 34.00 -15.76
CA LEU A 148 15.39 34.83 -15.01
C LEU A 148 14.63 35.89 -14.19
N GLU A 149 14.99 36.00 -12.91
CA GLU A 149 14.39 36.88 -11.88
C GLU A 149 12.94 36.55 -11.43
N GLN A 150 12.37 35.39 -11.79
CA GLN A 150 11.04 34.98 -11.31
C GLN A 150 11.06 33.63 -10.58
N VAL A 151 11.09 33.67 -9.24
CA VAL A 151 10.93 32.49 -8.38
C VAL A 151 9.49 32.39 -7.90
N PRO A 152 8.81 31.22 -8.04
CA PRO A 152 7.46 31.04 -7.52
C PRO A 152 7.44 31.13 -5.98
N PRO A 153 6.37 31.69 -5.37
CA PRO A 153 6.25 31.73 -3.92
C PRO A 153 6.11 30.31 -3.34
N MET A 154 6.66 30.12 -2.13
CA MET A 154 6.54 28.86 -1.41
C MET A 154 5.07 28.54 -1.09
N PRO A 155 4.63 27.28 -1.20
CA PRO A 155 3.25 26.94 -0.86
C PRO A 155 3.01 27.05 0.65
N VAL A 156 1.83 27.54 1.03
CA VAL A 156 1.41 27.70 2.43
C VAL A 156 0.30 26.70 2.75
N ARG A 157 0.39 26.06 3.92
CA ARG A 157 -0.60 25.12 4.43
C ARG A 157 -1.95 25.81 4.63
N LYS A 158 -3.04 25.24 4.08
CA LYS A 158 -4.39 25.65 4.46
C LYS A 158 -4.78 24.93 5.75
N PRO A 159 -5.30 25.62 6.79
CA PRO A 159 -5.74 24.96 8.01
C PRO A 159 -6.91 24.00 7.71
N ALA A 160 -6.95 22.88 8.43
CA ALA A 160 -8.00 21.87 8.34
C ALA A 160 -9.36 22.46 8.77
N PHE A 161 -10.44 21.96 8.15
CA PHE A 161 -11.82 22.28 8.50
C PHE A 161 -12.09 21.81 9.94
N LYS A 162 -12.50 22.72 10.83
CA LYS A 162 -12.97 22.40 12.19
C LYS A 162 -14.46 22.04 12.14
N PRO A 163 -14.93 20.98 12.80
CA PRO A 163 -16.21 21.06 13.51
C PRO A 163 -16.07 21.95 14.76
#